data_AF-A0A960SQU5-F1
#
_entry.id   AF-A0A960SQU5-F1
#
_cell.length_a   1.000
_cell.length_b   1.000
_cell.length_c   1.000
_cell.angle_alpha   90.00
_cell.angle_beta   90.00
_cell.angle_gamma   90.00
#
_symmetry.space_group_name_H-M   'P 1'
#
loop_
_entity.id
_entity.type
_entity.pdbx_description
1 polymer ?
#
loop_
_entity_poly.entity_id
_entity_poly.type
_entity_poly.pdbx_seq_one_letter_code
_entity_poly.pdbx_strand_id
1 'polypeptide(L)'
;MSMPLPGLLLLALLVCLPVGWVVAEFRGGRALRIGLGLLAIGLVGMSVWGLSNLLARFRYNAWYGAATDDLIGTSLEQIEDGHLERVLKIWRGLQLQYHPTYETRAHYDELVEEATSRMRGDVPVAAGSAWDAPVFTAETWGGNWEDDTGYWIVIDAFEAPFRVVRSGQPRIEAHDVSLSADHRVLRFTEGDRWRHTLVLQNKYEADCEWFDLEKGVVWKTRPMFKLVRASAEMKARTAVHPVPGGESGP
;
A
#
# COMPACT_ATOMS: atom_id res chain seq x y z
N MET A 1 -9.26 -33.67 20.06
CA MET A 1 -7.84 -33.29 19.88
C MET A 1 -7.01 -34.03 20.92
N SER A 2 -6.15 -34.95 20.51
CA SER A 2 -5.17 -35.56 21.42
C SER A 2 -4.11 -34.51 21.77
N MET A 3 -3.82 -34.31 23.05
CA MET A 3 -2.67 -33.50 23.45
C MET A 3 -1.39 -34.19 22.97
N PRO A 4 -0.43 -33.45 22.38
CA PRO A 4 0.83 -34.02 21.96
C PRO A 4 1.61 -34.50 23.19
N LEU A 5 2.27 -35.66 23.07
CA LEU A 5 3.05 -36.32 24.13
C LEU A 5 3.98 -35.35 24.94
N PRO A 6 4.66 -34.36 24.33
CA PRO A 6 5.47 -33.39 25.06
C PRO A 6 4.67 -32.52 26.05
N GLY A 7 3.43 -32.16 25.70
CA GLY A 7 2.55 -31.37 26.57
C GLY A 7 2.13 -32.14 27.81
N LEU A 8 1.84 -33.43 27.65
CA LEU A 8 1.49 -34.32 28.76
C LEU A 8 2.68 -34.53 29.70
N LEU A 9 3.88 -34.66 29.16
CA LEU A 9 5.12 -34.78 29.93
C LEU A 9 5.43 -33.49 30.72
N LEU A 10 5.26 -32.32 30.10
CA LEU A 10 5.44 -31.02 30.77
C LEU A 10 4.44 -30.87 31.93
N LEU A 11 3.18 -31.22 31.71
CA LEU A 11 2.13 -31.16 32.74
C LEU A 11 2.43 -32.11 33.90
N ALA A 12 2.89 -33.32 33.59
CA ALA A 12 3.34 -34.28 34.59
C ALA A 12 4.52 -33.72 35.40
N LEU A 13 5.52 -33.11 34.76
CA LEU A 13 6.65 -32.49 35.47
C LEU A 13 6.21 -31.33 36.37
N LEU A 14 5.31 -30.47 35.89
CA LEU A 14 4.77 -29.33 36.64
C LEU A 14 4.04 -29.75 37.92
N VAL A 15 3.42 -30.92 37.94
CA VAL A 15 2.72 -31.45 39.12
C VAL A 15 3.65 -32.31 39.98
N CYS A 16 4.40 -33.23 39.36
CA CYS A 16 5.21 -34.21 40.07
C CYS A 16 6.44 -33.60 40.76
N LEU A 17 7.06 -32.55 40.20
CA LEU A 17 8.24 -31.92 40.81
C LEU A 17 7.89 -31.17 42.11
N PRO A 18 6.85 -30.31 42.17
CA PRO A 18 6.42 -29.69 43.43
C PRO A 18 5.98 -30.72 44.47
N VAL A 19 5.20 -31.73 44.08
CA VAL A 19 4.78 -32.81 44.99
C VAL A 19 5.98 -33.60 45.50
N GLY A 20 6.90 -33.97 44.61
CA GLY A 20 8.15 -34.67 44.96
C GLY A 20 9.03 -33.85 45.90
N TRP A 21 9.11 -32.53 45.69
CA TRP A 21 9.80 -31.62 46.59
C TRP A 21 9.15 -31.58 48.00
N VAL A 22 7.82 -31.46 48.07
CA VAL A 22 7.09 -31.50 49.36
C VAL A 22 7.31 -32.83 50.07
N VAL A 23 7.25 -33.96 49.36
CA VAL A 23 7.53 -35.28 49.96
C VAL A 23 8.98 -35.38 50.45
N ALA A 24 9.93 -34.82 49.69
CA ALA A 24 11.33 -34.79 50.08
C ALA A 24 11.60 -33.93 51.32
N GLU A 25 10.75 -32.93 51.63
CA GLU A 25 10.84 -32.15 52.87
C GLU A 25 10.73 -33.04 54.11
N PHE A 26 9.87 -34.06 54.07
CA PHE A 26 9.57 -34.92 55.22
C PHE A 26 10.41 -36.20 55.28
N ARG A 27 10.96 -36.65 54.15
CA ARG A 27 11.61 -37.97 54.05
C ARG A 27 12.99 -37.97 53.37
N GLY A 28 13.44 -36.84 52.82
CA GLY A 28 14.66 -36.74 52.02
C GLY A 28 15.88 -36.20 52.77
N GLY A 29 17.07 -36.54 52.27
CA GLY A 29 18.32 -35.91 52.70
C GLY A 29 18.41 -34.45 52.24
N ARG A 30 19.19 -33.62 52.96
CA ARG A 30 19.34 -32.17 52.71
C ARG A 30 19.63 -31.83 51.24
N ALA A 31 20.47 -32.62 50.57
CA ALA A 31 20.83 -32.39 49.17
C ALA A 31 19.65 -32.61 48.20
N LEU A 32 18.85 -33.66 48.41
CA LEU A 32 17.72 -33.98 47.55
C LEU A 32 16.61 -32.94 47.66
N ARG A 33 16.34 -32.45 48.88
CA ARG A 33 15.41 -31.34 49.11
C ARG A 33 15.83 -30.08 48.36
N ILE A 34 17.10 -29.69 48.47
CA ILE A 34 17.61 -28.48 47.80
C ILE A 34 17.56 -28.64 46.28
N GLY A 35 17.98 -29.80 45.74
CA GLY A 35 17.96 -30.07 44.31
C GLY A 35 16.55 -30.04 43.71
N LEU A 36 15.59 -30.72 44.33
CA LEU A 36 14.18 -30.70 43.88
C LEU A 36 13.55 -29.31 44.03
N GLY A 37 13.90 -28.56 45.08
CA GLY A 37 13.42 -27.19 45.26
C GLY A 37 13.88 -26.26 44.16
N LEU A 38 15.17 -26.30 43.80
CA LEU A 38 15.71 -25.51 42.69
C LEU A 38 15.10 -25.90 41.34
N LEU A 39 14.92 -27.20 41.09
CA LEU A 39 14.26 -27.68 39.86
C LEU A 39 12.79 -27.26 39.79
N ALA A 40 12.04 -27.36 40.89
CA ALA A 40 10.64 -26.93 40.95
C ALA A 40 10.52 -25.42 40.69
N ILE A 41 11.34 -24.60 41.35
CA ILE A 41 11.36 -23.14 41.16
C ILE A 41 11.73 -22.80 39.71
N GLY A 42 12.78 -23.42 39.16
CA GLY A 42 13.20 -23.20 37.78
C GLY A 42 12.13 -23.58 36.77
N LEU A 43 11.49 -24.74 36.93
CA LEU A 43 10.42 -25.21 36.04
C LEU A 43 9.20 -24.29 36.09
N VAL A 44 8.74 -23.89 37.28
CA VAL A 44 7.60 -22.99 37.44
C VAL A 44 7.92 -21.62 36.85
N GLY A 45 9.11 -21.07 37.12
CA GLY A 45 9.56 -19.79 36.57
C GLY A 45 9.60 -19.79 35.04
N MET A 46 10.20 -20.81 34.42
CA MET A 46 10.22 -20.96 32.96
C MET A 46 8.82 -21.13 32.38
N SER A 47 7.94 -21.86 33.07
CA SER A 47 6.56 -22.11 32.61
C SER A 47 5.73 -20.83 32.65
N VAL A 48 5.81 -20.05 33.73
CA VAL A 48 5.12 -18.75 33.86
C VAL A 48 5.64 -17.78 32.81
N TRP A 49 6.96 -17.69 32.62
CA TRP A 49 7.57 -16.84 31.60
C TRP A 49 7.14 -17.25 30.18
N GLY A 50 7.19 -18.55 29.87
CA GLY A 50 6.77 -19.09 28.57
C GLY A 50 5.29 -18.86 28.29
N LEU A 51 4.42 -19.10 29.29
CA LEU A 51 2.98 -18.84 29.17
C LEU A 51 2.70 -17.35 28.98
N SER A 52 3.37 -16.48 29.73
CA SER A 52 3.23 -15.02 29.59
C SER A 52 3.60 -14.55 28.19
N ASN A 53 4.71 -15.05 27.63
CA ASN A 53 5.11 -14.76 26.26
C ASN A 53 4.12 -15.27 25.22
N LEU A 54 3.58 -16.46 25.41
CA LEU A 54 2.60 -17.06 24.51
C LEU A 54 1.27 -16.29 24.55
N LEU A 55 0.79 -15.92 25.74
CA LEU A 55 -0.40 -15.07 25.90
C LEU A 55 -0.19 -13.69 25.27
N ALA A 56 1.00 -13.09 25.43
CA ALA A 56 1.34 -11.82 24.79
C ALA A 56 1.28 -11.92 23.26
N ARG A 57 1.77 -13.02 22.67
CA ARG A 57 1.67 -13.28 21.23
C ARG A 57 0.22 -13.49 20.78
N PHE A 58 -0.58 -14.25 21.52
CA PHE A 58 -1.99 -14.44 21.17
C PHE A 58 -2.78 -13.14 21.24
N ARG A 59 -2.55 -12.32 22.28
CA ARG A 59 -3.17 -11.00 22.40
C ARG A 59 -2.79 -10.09 21.23
N TYR A 60 -1.52 -10.11 20.83
CA TYR A 60 -1.06 -9.37 19.66
C TYR A 60 -1.77 -9.84 18.39
N ASN A 61 -1.79 -11.13 18.12
CA ASN A 61 -2.43 -11.67 16.92
C ASN A 61 -3.93 -11.38 16.88
N ALA A 62 -4.62 -11.48 18.01
CA ALA A 62 -6.05 -11.18 18.10
C ALA A 62 -6.33 -9.71 17.77
N TRP A 63 -5.49 -8.81 18.26
CA TRP A 63 -5.70 -7.37 18.11
C TRP A 63 -5.37 -6.86 16.70
N TYR A 64 -4.22 -7.26 16.14
CA TYR A 64 -3.90 -6.94 14.75
C TYR A 64 -4.86 -7.61 13.77
N GLY A 65 -5.29 -8.84 14.08
CA GLY A 65 -6.31 -9.54 13.30
C GLY A 65 -7.62 -8.76 13.27
N ALA A 66 -8.12 -8.36 14.44
CA ALA A 66 -9.37 -7.59 14.54
C ALA A 66 -9.28 -6.22 13.85
N ALA A 67 -8.18 -5.48 14.05
CA ALA A 67 -7.97 -4.19 13.39
C ALA A 67 -7.91 -4.37 11.85
N THR A 68 -7.15 -5.35 11.37
CA THR A 68 -7.05 -5.61 9.92
C THR A 68 -8.40 -6.01 9.33
N ASP A 69 -9.18 -6.83 10.03
CA ASP A 69 -10.53 -7.23 9.62
C ASP A 69 -11.46 -6.01 9.52
N ASP A 70 -11.46 -5.12 10.53
CA ASP A 70 -12.25 -3.88 10.51
C ASP A 70 -11.84 -2.95 9.36
N LEU A 71 -10.53 -2.80 9.12
CA LEU A 71 -10.00 -1.99 8.03
C LEU A 71 -10.44 -2.51 6.66
N ILE A 72 -10.34 -3.83 6.43
CA ILE A 72 -10.74 -4.46 5.16
C ILE A 72 -12.25 -4.37 4.99
N GLY A 73 -13.03 -4.75 6.01
CA GLY A 73 -14.48 -4.73 5.97
C GLY A 73 -15.03 -3.34 5.67
N THR A 74 -14.56 -2.33 6.42
CA THR A 74 -14.96 -0.94 6.21
C THR A 74 -14.53 -0.41 4.84
N SER A 75 -13.34 -0.77 4.38
CA SER A 75 -12.88 -0.35 3.05
C SER A 75 -13.77 -0.90 1.95
N LEU A 76 -14.14 -2.19 2.04
CA LEU A 76 -15.00 -2.84 1.06
C LEU A 76 -16.40 -2.21 1.05
N GLU A 77 -17.02 -2.08 2.23
CA GLU A 77 -18.33 -1.44 2.39
C GLU A 77 -18.34 -0.03 1.77
N GLN A 78 -17.37 0.81 2.12
CA GLN A 78 -17.30 2.18 1.61
C GLN A 78 -16.97 2.25 0.11
N ILE A 79 -16.24 1.28 -0.45
CA ILE A 79 -16.03 1.19 -1.90
C ILE A 79 -17.35 0.81 -2.60
N GLU A 80 -18.09 -0.16 -2.07
CA GLU A 80 -19.38 -0.60 -2.59
C GLU A 80 -20.43 0.53 -2.56
N ASP A 81 -20.37 1.40 -1.55
CA ASP A 81 -21.19 2.61 -1.42
C ASP A 81 -20.77 3.77 -2.34
N GLY A 82 -19.72 3.58 -3.15
CA GLY A 82 -19.24 4.60 -4.11
C GLY A 82 -18.33 5.67 -3.50
N HIS A 83 -17.81 5.46 -2.28
CA HIS A 83 -16.90 6.38 -1.59
C HIS A 83 -15.41 6.09 -1.86
N LEU A 84 -15.08 5.56 -3.05
CA LEU A 84 -13.72 5.15 -3.44
C LEU A 84 -12.67 6.25 -3.22
N GLU A 85 -12.96 7.50 -3.59
CA GLU A 85 -11.99 8.61 -3.46
C GLU A 85 -11.63 8.87 -1.99
N ARG A 86 -12.63 8.83 -1.09
CA ARG A 86 -12.41 8.96 0.36
C ARG A 86 -11.58 7.80 0.87
N VAL A 87 -11.92 6.56 0.49
CA VAL A 87 -11.18 5.36 0.91
C VAL A 87 -9.72 5.45 0.47
N LEU A 88 -9.44 5.76 -0.80
CA LEU A 88 -8.08 5.92 -1.31
C LEU A 88 -7.29 7.00 -0.56
N LYS A 89 -7.93 8.14 -0.29
CA LYS A 89 -7.34 9.24 0.48
C LYS A 89 -6.95 8.81 1.90
N ILE A 90 -7.84 8.09 2.60
CA ILE A 90 -7.53 7.56 3.94
C ILE A 90 -6.44 6.51 3.88
N TRP A 91 -6.45 5.59 2.90
CA TRP A 91 -5.38 4.61 2.73
C TRP A 91 -4.01 5.25 2.49
N ARG A 92 -3.95 6.36 1.74
CA ARG A 92 -2.73 7.15 1.57
C ARG A 92 -2.30 7.80 2.88
N GLY A 93 -3.23 8.38 3.64
CA GLY A 93 -2.94 8.94 4.95
C GLY A 93 -2.42 7.89 5.94
N LEU A 94 -3.03 6.68 5.93
CA LEU A 94 -2.56 5.54 6.72
C LEU A 94 -1.15 5.12 6.30
N GLN A 95 -0.89 5.01 5.00
CA GLN A 95 0.44 4.68 4.47
C GLN A 95 1.50 5.70 4.89
N LEU A 96 1.17 7.00 4.91
CA LEU A 96 2.08 8.08 5.32
C LEU A 96 2.33 8.13 6.82
N GLN A 97 1.47 7.53 7.64
CA GLN A 97 1.63 7.52 9.10
C GLN A 97 2.20 6.20 9.60
N TYR A 98 1.88 5.09 8.93
CA TYR A 98 2.29 3.76 9.32
C TYR A 98 3.76 3.47 8.95
N HIS A 99 4.65 3.82 9.88
CA HIS A 99 6.09 3.57 9.79
C HIS A 99 6.56 2.65 10.93
N PRO A 100 6.23 1.35 10.90
CA PRO A 100 6.67 0.43 11.94
C PRO A 100 8.20 0.35 11.94
N THR A 101 8.79 0.46 13.12
CA THR A 101 10.22 0.20 13.34
C THR A 101 10.37 -1.06 14.19
N TYR A 102 11.59 -1.58 14.32
CA TYR A 102 11.84 -2.71 15.22
C TYR A 102 11.44 -2.38 16.67
N GLU A 103 11.57 -1.11 17.06
CA GLU A 103 11.33 -0.62 18.41
C GLU A 103 9.90 -0.11 18.61
N THR A 104 9.22 0.32 17.54
CA THR A 104 7.90 0.95 17.61
C THR A 104 6.90 0.26 16.68
N ARG A 105 5.75 -0.08 17.24
CA ARG A 105 4.64 -0.73 16.52
C ARG A 105 3.72 0.24 15.79
N ALA A 106 4.14 1.52 15.72
CA ALA A 106 3.45 2.63 15.09
C ALA A 106 1.96 2.79 15.50
N HIS A 107 1.54 2.30 16.67
CA HIS A 107 0.15 2.37 17.16
C HIS A 107 -0.88 1.95 16.08
N TYR A 108 -0.60 0.82 15.42
CA TYR A 108 -1.36 0.37 14.24
C TYR A 108 -2.88 0.29 14.47
N ASP A 109 -3.28 -0.22 15.62
CA ASP A 109 -4.68 -0.30 16.04
C ASP A 109 -5.35 1.07 16.13
N GLU A 110 -4.70 2.06 16.74
CA GLU A 110 -5.22 3.42 16.91
C GLU A 110 -5.32 4.08 15.54
N LEU A 111 -4.30 3.89 14.69
CA LEU A 111 -4.31 4.38 13.30
C LEU A 111 -5.42 3.73 12.48
N VAL A 112 -5.70 2.45 12.68
CA VAL A 112 -6.76 1.73 11.97
C VAL A 112 -8.13 2.19 12.45
N GLU A 113 -8.36 2.29 13.76
CA GLU A 113 -9.61 2.82 14.32
C GLU A 113 -9.90 4.23 13.80
N GLU A 114 -8.89 5.08 13.78
CA GLU A 114 -9.00 6.43 13.23
C GLU A 114 -9.27 6.40 11.71
N ALA A 115 -8.61 5.52 10.97
CA ALA A 115 -8.83 5.34 9.54
C ALA A 115 -10.27 4.86 9.24
N THR A 116 -10.76 3.83 9.92
CA THR A 116 -12.10 3.30 9.69
C THR A 116 -13.18 4.30 10.09
N SER A 117 -13.01 5.03 11.19
CA SER A 117 -13.89 6.13 11.59
C SER A 117 -13.97 7.22 10.51
N ARG A 118 -12.85 7.62 9.92
CA ARG A 118 -12.84 8.60 8.82
C ARG A 118 -13.38 8.07 7.50
N MET A 119 -13.19 6.79 7.19
CA MET A 119 -13.78 6.16 6.00
C MET A 119 -15.31 6.20 6.08
N ARG A 120 -15.89 5.77 7.21
CA ARG A 120 -17.33 5.83 7.51
C ARG A 120 -17.86 7.27 7.48
N GLY A 121 -16.99 8.25 7.72
CA GLY A 121 -17.34 9.66 7.76
C GLY A 121 -17.81 10.13 9.14
N ASP A 122 -17.63 9.31 10.18
CA ASP A 122 -17.91 9.66 11.58
C ASP A 122 -17.03 10.84 12.03
N VAL A 123 -15.78 10.85 11.57
CA VAL A 123 -14.81 11.92 11.79
C VAL A 123 -14.46 12.57 10.43
N PRO A 124 -14.63 13.89 10.26
CA PRO A 124 -14.30 14.56 9.02
C PRO A 124 -12.78 14.57 8.79
N VAL A 125 -12.38 14.54 7.51
CA VAL A 125 -10.98 14.74 7.11
C VAL A 125 -10.68 16.24 7.14
N ALA A 126 -9.91 16.68 8.13
CA ALA A 126 -9.50 18.07 8.23
C ALA A 126 -8.51 18.42 7.11
N ALA A 127 -8.71 19.57 6.45
CA ALA A 127 -7.82 20.04 5.40
C ALA A 127 -6.38 20.22 5.92
N GLY A 128 -5.39 19.72 5.17
CA GLY A 128 -3.98 19.72 5.54
C GLY A 128 -3.57 18.73 6.63
N SER A 129 -4.50 17.90 7.14
CA SER A 129 -4.14 16.81 8.05
C SER A 129 -3.36 15.70 7.34
N ALA A 130 -2.71 14.80 8.10
CA ALA A 130 -2.06 13.61 7.53
C ALA A 130 -3.03 12.70 6.74
N TRP A 131 -4.33 12.84 7.02
CA TRP A 131 -5.41 12.11 6.36
C TRP A 131 -5.98 12.83 5.15
N ASP A 132 -5.57 14.09 4.92
CA ASP A 132 -5.88 14.88 3.73
C ASP A 132 -4.90 14.60 2.58
N ALA A 133 -4.43 13.36 2.48
CA ALA A 133 -3.44 12.97 1.48
C ALA A 133 -4.07 13.02 0.07
N PRO A 134 -3.40 13.62 -0.93
CA PRO A 134 -3.93 13.64 -2.29
C PRO A 134 -3.95 12.21 -2.84
N VAL A 135 -5.05 11.85 -3.52
CA VAL A 135 -5.22 10.52 -4.13
C VAL A 135 -4.16 10.29 -5.21
N PHE A 136 -3.81 11.35 -5.93
CA PHE A 136 -2.79 11.37 -6.96
C PHE A 136 -1.54 12.12 -6.46
N THR A 137 -0.40 11.75 -7.04
CA THR A 137 0.89 12.37 -6.77
C THR A 137 1.47 12.91 -8.07
N ALA A 138 2.51 13.74 -7.99
CA ALA A 138 3.24 14.21 -9.16
C ALA A 138 3.67 13.04 -10.08
N GLU A 139 4.18 11.96 -9.50
CA GLU A 139 4.60 10.73 -10.19
C GLU A 139 3.45 10.02 -10.94
N THR A 140 2.19 10.28 -10.56
CA THR A 140 1.03 9.70 -11.25
C THR A 140 0.99 10.12 -12.71
N TRP A 141 1.45 11.32 -13.04
CA TRP A 141 1.53 11.82 -14.41
C TRP A 141 2.68 11.24 -15.22
N GLY A 142 3.79 10.86 -14.56
CA GLY A 142 4.99 10.40 -15.24
C GLY A 142 4.74 9.19 -16.14
N GLY A 143 5.07 9.28 -17.43
CA GLY A 143 4.86 8.20 -18.39
C GLY A 143 4.52 8.66 -19.80
N ASN A 144 4.14 7.69 -20.64
CA ASN A 144 3.64 7.96 -22.00
C ASN A 144 2.11 7.84 -21.94
N TRP A 145 1.42 8.81 -22.51
CA TRP A 145 -0.03 8.86 -22.60
C TRP A 145 -0.42 8.93 -24.08
N GLU A 146 -1.45 8.21 -24.48
CA GLU A 146 -1.87 8.11 -25.87
C GLU A 146 -3.40 8.12 -25.97
N ASP A 147 -3.93 8.81 -26.99
CA ASP A 147 -5.35 8.76 -27.33
C ASP A 147 -5.67 7.69 -28.38
N ASP A 148 -6.95 7.51 -28.71
CA ASP A 148 -7.43 6.53 -29.68
C ASP A 148 -7.01 6.82 -31.14
N THR A 149 -6.38 7.97 -31.41
CA THR A 149 -5.88 8.34 -32.74
C THR A 149 -4.37 8.24 -32.90
N GLY A 150 -3.67 7.82 -31.84
CA GLY A 150 -2.21 7.74 -31.81
C GLY A 150 -1.51 9.06 -31.49
N TYR A 151 -2.26 10.08 -31.04
CA TYR A 151 -1.64 11.26 -30.45
C TYR A 151 -1.08 10.86 -29.09
N TRP A 152 0.23 11.02 -28.92
CA TRP A 152 0.89 10.71 -27.65
C TRP A 152 1.59 11.93 -27.05
N ILE A 153 1.68 11.92 -25.72
CA ILE A 153 2.51 12.82 -24.93
C ILE A 153 3.38 12.00 -23.97
N VAL A 154 4.57 12.50 -23.70
CA VAL A 154 5.48 11.97 -22.69
C VAL A 154 5.62 13.03 -21.62
N ILE A 155 5.29 12.66 -20.40
CA ILE A 155 5.43 13.50 -19.22
C ILE A 155 6.56 12.93 -18.39
N ASP A 156 7.62 13.72 -18.24
CA ASP A 156 8.69 13.45 -17.29
C ASP A 156 8.36 14.14 -15.96
N ALA A 157 8.12 13.34 -14.93
CA ALA A 157 7.73 13.80 -13.59
C ALA A 157 8.90 13.84 -12.59
N PHE A 158 10.15 13.66 -13.04
CA PHE A 158 11.32 13.68 -12.15
C PHE A 158 11.76 15.09 -11.76
N GLU A 159 11.48 16.08 -12.61
CA GLU A 159 11.85 17.48 -12.37
C GLU A 159 10.59 18.35 -12.35
N ALA A 160 10.60 19.39 -11.51
CA ALA A 160 9.57 20.42 -11.47
C ALA A 160 10.10 21.72 -12.10
N PRO A 161 9.40 22.35 -13.06
CA PRO A 161 8.15 21.88 -13.67
C PRO A 161 8.34 20.62 -14.52
N PHE A 162 7.27 19.83 -14.70
CA PHE A 162 7.35 18.62 -15.53
C PHE A 162 7.79 18.97 -16.95
N ARG A 163 8.61 18.09 -17.53
CA ARG A 163 8.94 18.18 -18.95
C ARG A 163 7.89 17.42 -19.75
N VAL A 164 7.17 18.13 -20.61
CA VAL A 164 6.12 17.54 -21.45
C VAL A 164 6.53 17.61 -22.92
N VAL A 165 6.59 16.45 -23.57
CA VAL A 165 6.98 16.31 -24.98
C VAL A 165 5.89 15.57 -25.73
N ARG A 166 5.40 16.14 -26.84
CA ARG A 166 4.36 15.52 -27.65
C ARG A 166 4.89 14.76 -28.86
N SER A 167 4.01 13.93 -29.42
CA SER A 167 4.09 13.37 -30.76
C SER A 167 4.05 14.48 -31.82
N GLY A 168 4.93 14.36 -32.83
CA GLY A 168 5.02 15.30 -33.95
C GLY A 168 6.44 15.44 -34.51
N GLN A 169 6.55 15.86 -35.77
CA GLN A 169 7.78 16.40 -36.35
C GLN A 169 7.53 17.87 -36.72
N PRO A 170 8.29 18.83 -36.16
CA PRO A 170 9.31 18.66 -35.12
C PRO A 170 8.72 18.29 -33.76
N ARG A 171 9.54 17.74 -32.86
CA ARG A 171 9.17 17.61 -31.45
C ARG A 171 9.04 18.99 -30.85
N ILE A 172 7.86 19.30 -30.32
CA ILE A 172 7.60 20.55 -29.61
C ILE A 172 7.58 20.22 -28.12
N GLU A 173 8.47 20.88 -27.38
CA GLU A 173 8.48 20.87 -25.93
C GLU A 173 7.47 21.89 -25.43
N ALA A 174 6.60 21.48 -24.51
CA ALA A 174 5.60 22.36 -23.95
C ALA A 174 6.21 23.37 -22.97
N HIS A 175 5.58 24.52 -22.81
CA HIS A 175 5.90 25.53 -21.79
C HIS A 175 4.68 25.80 -20.89
N ASP A 176 4.85 26.67 -19.89
CA ASP A 176 3.83 27.02 -18.90
C ASP A 176 3.19 25.82 -18.21
N VAL A 177 4.01 24.80 -17.93
CA VAL A 177 3.55 23.57 -17.30
C VAL A 177 3.19 23.85 -15.85
N SER A 178 1.95 23.53 -15.47
CA SER A 178 1.43 23.70 -14.11
C SER A 178 0.59 22.51 -13.69
N LEU A 179 0.69 22.16 -12.41
CA LEU A 179 -0.03 21.07 -11.79
C LEU A 179 -0.91 21.62 -10.67
N SER A 180 -2.16 21.17 -10.59
CA SER A 180 -3.06 21.54 -9.48
C SER A 180 -2.54 20.99 -8.14
N ALA A 181 -2.95 21.63 -7.04
CA ALA A 181 -2.51 21.24 -5.69
C ALA A 181 -2.90 19.80 -5.30
N ASP A 182 -4.04 19.31 -5.81
CA ASP A 182 -4.52 17.93 -5.64
C ASP A 182 -3.91 16.94 -6.67
N HIS A 183 -3.01 17.43 -7.53
CA HIS A 183 -2.34 16.69 -8.60
C HIS A 183 -3.30 16.08 -9.63
N ARG A 184 -4.57 16.48 -9.67
CA ARG A 184 -5.58 15.94 -10.59
C ARG A 184 -5.57 16.60 -11.96
N VAL A 185 -5.08 17.84 -12.06
CA VAL A 185 -5.12 18.64 -13.29
C VAL A 185 -3.72 19.07 -13.69
N LEU A 186 -3.28 18.64 -14.87
CA LEU A 186 -2.04 19.08 -15.50
C LEU A 186 -2.38 20.02 -16.65
N ARG A 187 -1.78 21.21 -16.68
CA ARG A 187 -1.91 22.17 -17.77
C ARG A 187 -0.57 22.46 -18.38
N PHE A 188 -0.53 22.61 -19.70
CA PHE A 188 0.65 23.06 -20.42
C PHE A 188 0.25 23.72 -21.74
N THR A 189 1.15 24.51 -22.29
CA THR A 189 0.96 25.20 -23.56
C THR A 189 1.93 24.66 -24.60
N GLU A 190 1.43 24.47 -25.81
CA GLU A 190 2.18 23.96 -26.95
C GLU A 190 2.26 25.04 -28.03
N GLY A 191 3.46 25.63 -28.16
CA GLY A 191 3.67 26.82 -28.97
C GLY A 191 2.76 27.97 -28.54
N ASP A 192 2.41 28.87 -29.46
CA ASP A 192 1.61 30.05 -29.10
C ASP A 192 0.08 29.82 -29.21
N ARG A 193 -0.32 28.65 -29.71
CA ARG A 193 -1.72 28.42 -30.14
C ARG A 193 -2.52 27.49 -29.24
N TRP A 194 -1.90 26.47 -28.66
CA TRP A 194 -2.65 25.40 -28.00
C TRP A 194 -2.37 25.37 -26.52
N ARG A 195 -3.42 25.44 -25.70
CA ARG A 195 -3.35 25.08 -24.28
C ARG A 195 -4.02 23.73 -24.09
N HIS A 196 -3.32 22.83 -23.40
CA HIS A 196 -3.80 21.51 -23.04
C HIS A 196 -4.15 21.49 -21.55
N THR A 197 -5.31 20.95 -21.22
CA THR A 197 -5.71 20.68 -19.82
C THR A 197 -6.04 19.20 -19.70
N LEU A 198 -5.22 18.46 -18.96
CA LEU A 198 -5.45 17.06 -18.67
C LEU A 198 -6.04 16.91 -17.27
N VAL A 199 -7.13 16.16 -17.14
CA VAL A 199 -7.82 15.89 -15.88
C VAL A 199 -7.84 14.39 -15.63
N LEU A 200 -7.20 13.91 -14.56
CA LEU A 200 -7.22 12.49 -14.21
C LEU A 200 -8.64 12.04 -13.84
N GLN A 201 -9.08 10.98 -14.51
CA GLN A 201 -10.21 10.17 -14.10
C GLN A 201 -9.74 9.07 -13.14
N ASN A 202 -8.58 8.48 -13.42
CA ASN A 202 -7.89 7.55 -12.55
C ASN A 202 -6.37 7.57 -12.85
N LYS A 203 -5.58 6.68 -12.24
CA LYS A 203 -4.12 6.61 -12.45
C LYS A 203 -3.69 6.33 -13.90
N TYR A 204 -4.58 5.79 -14.73
CA TYR A 204 -4.31 5.32 -16.09
C TYR A 204 -5.12 6.02 -17.18
N GLU A 205 -6.01 6.94 -16.80
CA GLU A 205 -6.93 7.59 -17.73
C GLU A 205 -7.12 9.06 -17.34
N ALA A 206 -7.06 9.93 -18.34
CA ALA A 206 -7.28 11.36 -18.19
C ALA A 206 -8.08 11.90 -19.37
N ASP A 207 -8.94 12.88 -19.14
CA ASP A 207 -9.50 13.67 -20.23
C ASP A 207 -8.53 14.80 -20.59
N CYS A 208 -8.18 14.91 -21.86
CA CYS A 208 -7.40 16.01 -22.40
C CYS A 208 -8.33 16.98 -23.14
N GLU A 209 -8.33 18.24 -22.73
CA GLU A 209 -8.98 19.34 -23.41
C GLU A 209 -7.94 20.16 -24.19
N TRP A 210 -8.20 20.36 -25.48
CA TRP A 210 -7.43 21.23 -26.37
C TRP A 210 -8.14 22.56 -26.52
N PHE A 211 -7.53 23.63 -26.02
CA PHE A 211 -8.04 24.99 -26.10
C PHE A 211 -7.23 25.81 -27.13
N ASP A 212 -7.91 26.36 -28.13
CA ASP A 212 -7.30 27.24 -29.14
C ASP A 212 -7.20 28.66 -28.56
N LEU A 213 -5.98 29.10 -28.23
CA LEU A 213 -5.70 30.39 -27.60
C LEU A 213 -6.03 31.58 -28.53
N GLU A 214 -5.92 31.42 -29.84
CA GLU A 214 -6.23 32.48 -30.81
C GLU A 214 -7.74 32.69 -30.92
N LYS A 215 -8.50 31.59 -30.92
CA LYS A 215 -9.96 31.61 -31.07
C LYS A 215 -10.71 31.75 -29.75
N GLY A 216 -10.05 31.48 -28.63
CA GLY A 216 -10.66 31.50 -27.30
C GLY A 216 -11.72 30.43 -27.09
N VAL A 217 -11.60 29.27 -27.76
CA VAL A 217 -12.59 28.18 -27.68
C VAL A 217 -11.93 26.83 -27.45
N VAL A 218 -12.66 25.94 -26.76
CA VAL A 218 -12.31 24.52 -26.71
C VAL A 218 -12.50 23.93 -28.10
N TRP A 219 -11.41 23.43 -28.68
CA TRP A 219 -11.45 22.79 -29.99
C TRP A 219 -11.91 21.34 -29.90
N LYS A 220 -11.40 20.59 -28.91
CA LYS A 220 -11.76 19.19 -28.69
C LYS A 220 -11.48 18.76 -27.26
N THR A 221 -12.16 17.71 -26.82
CA THR A 221 -11.85 16.94 -25.60
C THR A 221 -11.80 15.45 -25.97
N ARG A 222 -10.85 14.70 -25.42
CA ARG A 222 -10.69 13.25 -25.65
C ARG A 222 -10.09 12.55 -24.44
N PRO A 223 -10.39 11.26 -24.25
CA PRO A 223 -9.67 10.45 -23.29
C PRO A 223 -8.22 10.20 -23.77
N MET A 224 -7.31 10.17 -22.81
CA MET A 224 -5.92 9.73 -22.97
C MET A 224 -5.66 8.60 -21.98
N PHE A 225 -4.98 7.56 -22.45
CA PHE A 225 -4.66 6.38 -21.67
C PHE A 225 -3.16 6.31 -21.41
N LYS A 226 -2.81 6.01 -20.17
CA LYS A 226 -1.41 5.81 -19.78
C LYS A 226 -0.93 4.48 -20.33
N LEU A 227 0.00 4.53 -21.28
CA LEU A 227 0.64 3.34 -21.81
C LEU A 227 1.54 2.74 -20.74
N VAL A 228 1.15 1.56 -20.24
CA VAL A 228 2.10 0.65 -19.61
C VAL A 228 3.08 0.25 -20.70
N ARG A 229 4.31 0.76 -20.67
CA ARG A 229 5.33 0.34 -21.64
C ARG A 229 5.37 -1.18 -21.62
N ALA A 230 5.11 -1.80 -22.78
CA ALA A 230 5.25 -3.23 -22.97
C ALA A 230 6.58 -3.69 -22.37
N SER A 231 6.54 -4.74 -21.54
CA SER A 231 7.75 -5.38 -21.03
C SER A 231 8.66 -5.77 -22.20
N ALA A 232 9.96 -5.95 -21.95
CA ALA A 232 10.88 -6.41 -23.00
C ALA A 232 10.35 -7.69 -23.69
N GLU A 233 9.72 -8.60 -22.94
CA GLU A 233 9.04 -9.78 -23.48
C GLU A 233 7.82 -9.44 -24.36
N MET A 234 6.95 -8.52 -23.93
CA MET A 234 5.80 -8.11 -24.74
C MET A 234 6.25 -7.44 -26.04
N LYS A 235 7.31 -6.62 -26.00
CA LYS A 235 7.94 -6.04 -27.19
C LYS A 235 8.52 -7.11 -28.12
N ALA A 236 9.13 -8.16 -27.56
CA ALA A 236 9.68 -9.27 -28.32
C ALA A 236 8.60 -10.10 -29.04
N ARG A 237 7.39 -10.20 -28.47
CA ARG A 237 6.24 -10.92 -29.09
C ARG A 237 5.58 -10.13 -30.23
N THR A 238 5.63 -8.80 -30.18
CA THR A 238 5.06 -7.92 -31.22
C THR A 238 6.06 -7.51 -32.29
N ALA A 239 7.35 -7.74 -32.08
CA ALA A 239 8.34 -7.68 -33.14
C ALA A 239 8.06 -8.85 -34.09
N VAL A 240 7.23 -8.59 -35.11
CA VAL A 240 7.03 -9.48 -36.25
C VAL A 240 8.43 -9.94 -36.69
N HIS A 241 8.74 -11.22 -36.52
CA HIS A 241 9.93 -11.80 -37.12
C HIS A 241 9.91 -11.39 -38.60
N PRO A 242 10.94 -10.73 -39.14
CA PRO A 242 11.01 -10.53 -40.58
C PRO A 242 10.86 -11.91 -41.21
N VAL A 243 9.79 -12.11 -41.99
CA VAL A 243 9.57 -13.36 -42.72
C VAL A 243 10.82 -13.57 -43.57
N PRO A 244 11.67 -14.57 -43.30
CA PRO A 244 12.83 -14.81 -44.12
C PRO A 244 12.30 -15.50 -45.38
N GLY A 245 12.42 -14.81 -46.52
CA GLY A 245 12.17 -15.41 -47.83
C GLY A 245 10.83 -15.03 -48.46
N GLY A 246 10.68 -13.76 -48.82
CA GLY A 246 9.91 -13.41 -50.01
C GLY A 246 10.89 -13.26 -51.16
N GLU A 247 11.23 -14.36 -51.84
CA GLU A 247 11.94 -14.30 -53.12
C GLU A 247 11.08 -13.51 -54.10
N SER A 248 11.59 -12.36 -54.53
CA SER A 248 11.08 -11.61 -55.67
C SER A 248 11.44 -12.38 -56.95
N GLY A 249 10.50 -13.15 -57.47
CA GLY A 249 10.53 -13.63 -58.86
C GLY A 249 9.84 -12.63 -59.80
N PRO A 250 10.38 -12.37 -61.01
CA PRO A 250 9.66 -11.69 -62.08
C PRO A 250 8.48 -12.51 -62.62
#